data_AF-A0A537ZVR0-F1
#
_entry.id   AF-A0A537ZVR0-F1
#
_cell.length_a   1.000
_cell.length_b   1.000
_cell.length_c   1.000
_cell.angle_alpha   90.00
_cell.angle_beta   90.00
_cell.angle_gamma   90.00
#
_symmetry.space_group_name_H-M   'P 1'
#
loop_
_entity.id
_entity.type
_entity.pdbx_description
1 polymer ?
#
loop_
_entity_poly.entity_id
_entity_poly.type
_entity_poly.pdbx_seq_one_letter_code
_entity_poly.pdbx_strand_id
1 'polypeptide(L)' 'MFSGRHVEKDEVTVERASEVEITADRPFAVYADGDHLADLPAQIRVLPCALDVIAPPGCDLVGPRRR' A
#
# COMPACT_ATOMS: atom_id res chain seq x y z
N MET A 1 2.93 23.26 -8.72
CA MET A 1 1.53 22.85 -8.98
C MET A 1 1.29 21.42 -8.48
N PHE A 2 1.68 21.10 -7.23
CA PHE A 2 1.40 19.80 -6.57
C PHE A 2 1.23 20.07 -5.07
N SER A 3 0.00 20.37 -4.65
CA SER A 3 -0.31 20.78 -3.27
C SER A 3 -0.47 19.60 -2.30
N GLY A 4 -0.37 18.35 -2.79
CA GLY A 4 -0.71 17.16 -2.01
C GLY A 4 -2.22 16.94 -1.82
N ARG A 5 -3.08 17.89 -2.20
CA ARG A 5 -4.54 17.86 -1.98
C ARG A 5 -5.35 17.13 -3.05
N HIS A 6 -4.71 16.34 -3.90
CA HIS A 6 -5.43 15.62 -4.98
C HIS A 6 -6.41 14.59 -4.42
N VAL A 7 -6.18 14.09 -3.20
CA VAL A 7 -7.08 13.19 -2.47
C VAL A 7 -8.36 13.86 -1.96
N GLU A 8 -8.45 15.20 -2.01
CA GLU A 8 -9.66 15.95 -1.64
C GLU A 8 -10.66 16.09 -2.81
N LYS A 9 -10.32 15.56 -4.00
CA LYS A 9 -11.21 15.61 -5.18
C LYS A 9 -12.29 14.54 -5.09
N ASP A 10 -13.50 14.86 -5.53
CA ASP A 10 -14.64 13.96 -5.51
C ASP A 10 -14.42 12.67 -6.32
N GLU A 11 -13.56 12.72 -7.35
CA GLU A 11 -13.22 11.54 -8.17
C GLU A 11 -12.19 10.60 -7.52
N VAL A 12 -11.69 10.92 -6.32
CA VAL A 12 -10.68 10.13 -5.61
C VAL A 12 -11.27 9.55 -4.33
N THR A 13 -11.28 8.23 -4.24
CA THR A 13 -11.68 7.51 -3.03
C THR A 13 -10.46 6.95 -2.31
N VAL A 14 -10.41 7.09 -0.99
CA VAL A 14 -9.33 6.56 -0.15
C VAL A 14 -9.92 5.60 0.87
N GLU A 15 -9.59 4.33 0.73
CA GLU A 15 -10.00 3.26 1.63
C GLU A 15 -8.78 2.69 2.39
N ARG A 16 -9.01 2.15 3.59
CA ARG A 16 -8.01 1.44 4.38
C ARG A 16 -8.49 0.02 4.67
N ALA A 17 -7.72 -0.97 4.26
CA ALA A 17 -8.01 -2.39 4.49
C ALA A 17 -6.72 -3.18 4.77
N SER A 18 -6.85 -4.31 5.47
CA SER A 18 -5.74 -5.27 5.66
C SER A 18 -5.61 -6.28 4.53
N GLU A 19 -6.65 -6.45 3.72
CA GLU A 19 -6.70 -7.34 2.57
C GLU A 19 -7.59 -6.73 1.48
N VAL A 20 -7.15 -6.79 0.22
CA VAL A 20 -7.84 -6.25 -0.94
C VAL A 20 -7.71 -7.23 -2.11
N GLU A 21 -8.83 -7.53 -2.75
CA GLU A 21 -8.85 -8.20 -4.06
C GLU A 21 -9.14 -7.16 -5.15
N ILE A 22 -8.35 -7.20 -6.21
CA ILE A 22 -8.50 -6.31 -7.36
C ILE A 22 -8.75 -7.17 -8.60
N THR A 23 -9.82 -6.85 -9.31
CA THR A 23 -10.23 -7.51 -10.55
C THR A 23 -10.64 -6.46 -11.59
N ALA A 24 -10.62 -6.83 -12.87
CA ALA A 24 -11.04 -5.97 -13.96
C ALA A 24 -11.58 -6.81 -15.14
N ASP A 25 -12.35 -6.18 -16.00
CA ASP A 25 -12.93 -6.75 -17.22
C ASP A 25 -11.93 -6.86 -18.38
N ARG A 26 -10.70 -6.37 -18.19
CA ARG A 26 -9.61 -6.41 -19.17
C ARG A 26 -8.27 -6.64 -18.49
N PRO A 27 -7.24 -7.07 -19.23
CA PRO A 27 -5.90 -7.22 -18.69
C PRO A 27 -5.36 -5.90 -18.15
N PHE A 28 -4.79 -5.96 -16.95
CA PHE A 28 -4.06 -4.86 -16.32
C PHE A 28 -2.83 -5.42 -15.61
N ALA A 29 -1.72 -4.71 -15.79
CA ALA A 29 -0.50 -4.96 -15.04
C ALA A 29 -0.55 -4.24 -13.69
N VAL A 30 -0.09 -4.94 -12.65
CA VAL A 30 0.11 -4.45 -11.30
C VAL A 30 1.61 -4.21 -11.10
N TYR A 31 1.95 -3.03 -10.60
CA TYR A 31 3.32 -2.64 -10.32
C TYR A 31 3.50 -2.40 -8.82
N ALA A 32 4.66 -2.77 -8.29
CA ALA A 32 5.07 -2.46 -6.93
C ALA A 32 6.51 -1.96 -6.94
N ASP A 33 6.80 -0.94 -6.14
CA ASP A 33 8.14 -0.35 -5.98
C ASP A 33 8.85 0.05 -7.29
N GLY A 34 8.08 0.29 -8.36
CA GLY A 34 8.58 0.68 -9.68
C GLY A 34 8.71 -0.45 -10.70
N ASP A 35 8.53 -1.72 -10.28
CA ASP A 35 8.68 -2.90 -11.13
C ASP A 35 7.36 -3.63 -11.38
N HIS A 36 7.28 -4.37 -12.49
CA HIS A 36 6.15 -5.26 -12.77
C HIS A 36 6.10 -6.35 -11.71
N LEU A 37 4.94 -6.52 -11.07
CA LEU A 37 4.74 -7.50 -10.00
C LEU A 37 3.89 -8.68 -10.49
N ALA A 38 2.73 -8.40 -11.08
CA ALA A 38 1.74 -9.39 -11.51
C ALA A 38 0.75 -8.78 -12.51
N ASP A 39 -0.11 -9.60 -13.11
CA ASP A 39 -1.30 -9.14 -13.85
C ASP A 39 -2.57 -9.43 -13.02
N LEU A 40 -3.66 -8.70 -13.26
CA LEU A 40 -4.95 -8.95 -12.59
C LEU A 40 -5.59 -10.30 -13.00
N PRO A 41 -6.33 -10.97 -12.09
CA PRO A 41 -6.69 -10.53 -10.74
C PRO A 41 -5.54 -10.67 -9.72
N ALA A 42 -5.52 -9.79 -8.71
CA ALA A 42 -4.49 -9.79 -7.67
C ALA A 42 -5.10 -9.66 -6.27
N GLN A 43 -4.54 -10.40 -5.31
CA GLN A 43 -4.83 -10.26 -3.88
C GLN A 43 -3.65 -9.64 -3.16
N ILE A 44 -3.91 -8.59 -2.38
CA ILE A 44 -2.92 -7.85 -1.61
C ILE A 44 -3.30 -8.00 -0.14
N ARG A 45 -2.36 -8.44 0.70
CA ARG A 45 -2.55 -8.47 2.16
C ARG A 45 -1.42 -7.76 2.88
N VAL A 46 -1.75 -7.14 4.00
CA VAL A 46 -0.76 -6.62 4.95
C VAL A 46 -0.23 -7.78 5.80
N LEU A 47 1.10 -7.90 5.88
CA LEU A 47 1.78 -8.77 6.84
C LEU A 47 2.30 -7.91 8.02
N PRO A 48 1.53 -7.76 9.10
CA PRO A 48 1.90 -6.86 10.18
C PRO A 48 3.16 -7.35 10.90
N CYS A 49 4.16 -6.47 11.03
CA CYS A 49 5.44 -6.77 11.68
C CYS A 49 6.19 -7.95 11.04
N ALA A 50 6.16 -8.09 9.71
CA ALA A 50 6.83 -9.19 9.02
C ALA A 50 8.37 -9.14 9.10
N LEU A 51 8.93 -7.97 9.36
CA LEU A 51 10.38 -7.72 9.37
C LEU A 51 10.78 -6.94 10.62
N ASP A 52 11.93 -7.31 11.19
CA ASP A 52 12.63 -6.50 12.19
C ASP A 52 13.58 -5.53 11.49
N VAL A 53 13.42 -4.23 11.78
CA VAL A 53 14.16 -3.15 11.11
C VAL A 53 14.85 -2.27 12.13
N ILE A 54 16.09 -1.88 11.85
CA ILE A 54 16.82 -0.89 12.66
C ILE A 54 16.30 0.50 12.29
N ALA A 55 15.84 1.26 13.29
CA ALA A 55 15.35 2.63 13.12
C ALA A 55 15.86 3.55 14.24
N PRO A 56 15.92 4.88 14.00
CA PRO A 56 16.18 5.86 15.05
C PRO A 56 15.17 5.74 16.21
N PRO A 57 15.56 6.11 17.45
CA PRO A 57 14.62 6.21 18.55
C PRO A 57 13.46 7.15 18.21
N GLY A 58 12.21 6.73 18.48
CA GLY A 58 11.02 7.55 18.23
C GLY A 58 10.57 7.62 16.76
N CYS A 59 10.99 6.68 15.91
CA CYS A 59 10.49 6.60 14.53
C CYS A 59 9.04 6.11 14.50
N ASP A 60 8.08 7.00 14.26
CA ASP A 60 6.64 6.71 14.25
C ASP A 60 6.17 5.83 13.07
N LEU A 61 7.04 5.61 12.08
CA LEU A 61 6.79 4.69 10.95
C LEU A 61 7.00 3.22 11.34
N VAL A 62 7.76 2.96 12.40
CA VAL A 62 8.02 1.61 12.88
C VAL A 62 7.09 1.35 14.06
N GLY A 63 6.24 0.33 13.93
CA GLY A 63 5.38 -0.11 15.03
C GLY A 63 6.19 -0.48 16.29
N PRO A 64 5.54 -0.59 17.45
CA PRO A 64 6.23 -0.90 18.70
C PRO A 64 7.03 -2.21 18.59
N ARG A 65 8.21 -2.25 19.23
CA ARG A 65 9.00 -3.49 19.36
C ARG A 65 8.12 -4.59 19.95
N ARG A 66 8.05 -5.76 19.31
CA ARG A 66 7.45 -6.94 19.91
C ARG A 66 8.32 -7.39 21.10
N ARG A 67 7.66 -7.84 22.18
CA ARG A 67 8.32 -8.44 23.35
C ARG A 67 8.86 -9.82 23.02
#